data_AF-A0A9E1RHM8-F1
#
_entry.id   AF-A0A9E1RHM8-F1
#
_cell.length_a   1.000
_cell.length_b   1.000
_cell.length_c   1.000
_cell.angle_alpha   90.00
_cell.angle_beta   90.00
_cell.angle_gamma   90.00
#
_symmetry.space_group_name_H-M   'P 1'
#
loop_
_entity.id
_entity.type
_entity.pdbx_description
1 polymer ?
#
loop_
_entity_poly.entity_id
_entity_poly.type
_entity_poly.pdbx_seq_one_letter_code
_entity_poly.pdbx_strand_id
1 'polypeptide(L)' 'MLRLIKEDVRVALEKDPASRNFLEVLILYPGVHALIGYRLAHGLWGLGFKFLARALSQFARWITGIEIHPAAKIGHRFF' A
#
# COMPACT_ATOMS: atom_id res chain seq x y z
N MET A 1 9.72 4.97 -4.30
CA MET A 1 8.26 4.68 -4.27
C MET A 1 7.83 3.70 -5.36
N LEU A 2 7.95 4.00 -6.66
CA LEU A 2 7.50 3.08 -7.73
C LEU A 2 8.14 1.69 -7.68
N ARG A 3 9.42 1.60 -7.31
CA ARG A 3 10.12 0.32 -7.09
C ARG A 3 9.45 -0.52 -5.99
N LEU A 4 9.07 0.10 -4.87
CA LEU A 4 8.42 -0.57 -3.76
C LEU A 4 7.05 -1.14 -4.17
N ILE A 5 6.27 -0.36 -4.90
CA ILE A 5 4.95 -0.80 -5.40
C ILE A 5 5.12 -2.00 -6.34
N LYS A 6 6.10 -1.97 -7.25
CA LYS A 6 6.40 -3.11 -8.13
C LYS A 6 6.81 -4.36 -7.33
N GLU A 7 7.58 -4.19 -6.25
CA GLU A 7 7.98 -5.28 -5.35
C GLU A 7 6.76 -5.85 -4.61
N ASP A 8 5.85 -5.01 -4.10
CA ASP A 8 4.65 -5.47 -3.40
C ASP A 8 3.72 -6.26 -4.32
N VAL A 9 3.47 -5.78 -5.54
CA VAL A 9 2.67 -6.49 -6.55
C VAL A 9 3.32 -7.83 -6.92
N ARG A 10 4.65 -7.87 -7.04
CA ARG A 10 5.36 -9.12 -7.33
C ARG A 10 5.24 -10.13 -6.19
N VAL A 11 5.34 -9.68 -4.94
CA VAL A 11 5.17 -10.57 -3.79
C VAL A 11 3.73 -11.08 -3.68
N ALA A 12 2.75 -10.24 -4.01
CA ALA A 12 1.37 -10.65 -4.11
C ALA A 12 1.18 -11.76 -5.15
N LEU A 13 1.78 -11.58 -6.33
CA LEU A 13 1.79 -12.61 -7.38
C LEU A 13 2.47 -13.92 -6.94
N GLU A 14 3.59 -13.81 -6.22
CA GLU A 14 4.35 -14.98 -5.76
C GLU A 14 3.62 -15.77 -4.66
N LYS A 15 2.87 -15.09 -3.80
CA LYS A 15 2.23 -15.70 -2.62
C LYS A 15 0.79 -16.15 -2.84
N ASP A 16 0.07 -15.51 -3.76
CA ASP A 16 -1.33 -15.82 -4.00
C ASP A 16 -1.51 -16.68 -5.26
N PRO A 17 -1.85 -17.97 -5.12
CA PRO A 17 -2.06 -18.86 -6.27
C PRO A 17 -3.26 -18.46 -7.14
N ALA A 18 -4.18 -17.60 -6.66
CA ALA A 18 -5.31 -17.11 -7.44
C ALA A 18 -4.94 -15.96 -8.38
N SER A 19 -3.78 -15.33 -8.17
CA SER A 19 -3.32 -14.21 -8.98
C SER A 19 -2.85 -14.68 -10.36
N ARG A 20 -3.30 -14.04 -11.44
CA ARG A 20 -2.96 -14.49 -12.80
C ARG A 20 -1.89 -13.64 -13.47
N ASN A 21 -1.87 -12.33 -13.20
CA ASN A 21 -0.90 -11.41 -13.79
C ASN A 21 -0.75 -10.10 -13.00
N PHE A 22 0.32 -9.37 -13.30
CA PHE A 22 0.68 -8.13 -12.62
C PHE A 22 -0.39 -7.04 -12.68
N LEU A 23 -1.05 -6.87 -13.83
CA LEU A 23 -2.06 -5.81 -13.99
C LEU A 23 -3.31 -6.12 -13.18
N GLU A 24 -3.75 -7.38 -13.16
CA GLU A 24 -4.85 -7.83 -12.31
C GLU A 24 -4.58 -7.50 -10.85
N VAL A 25 -3.42 -7.89 -10.34
CA VAL A 25 -3.05 -7.64 -8.94
C VAL A 25 -2.93 -6.14 -8.66
N LEU A 26 -2.28 -5.38 -9.54
CA LEU A 26 -2.15 -3.93 -9.37
C LEU A 26 -3.50 -3.22 -9.35
N ILE A 27 -4.45 -3.63 -10.19
CA ILE A 27 -5.71 -2.92 -10.40
C ILE A 27 -6.80 -3.40 -9.45
N LEU A 28 -6.81 -4.67 -9.05
CA LEU A 28 -7.94 -5.27 -8.36
C LEU A 28 -7.64 -5.69 -6.91
N TYR A 29 -6.39 -5.72 -6.46
CA TYR A 29 -6.09 -6.20 -5.11
C TYR A 29 -6.17 -5.07 -4.07
N PRO A 30 -7.16 -5.11 -3.15
CA PRO A 30 -7.30 -4.08 -2.13
C PRO A 30 -6.09 -4.03 -1.17
N GLY A 31 -5.42 -5.17 -0.92
CA GLY A 31 -4.19 -5.22 -0.14
C GLY A 31 -3.04 -4.43 -0.78
N VAL A 32 -2.89 -4.51 -2.11
CA VAL A 32 -1.90 -3.72 -2.85
C VAL A 32 -2.25 -2.23 -2.78
N HIS A 33 -3.53 -1.87 -2.96
CA HIS A 33 -3.97 -0.49 -2.87
C HIS A 33 -3.76 0.10 -1.47
N ALA A 34 -4.00 -0.69 -0.42
CA ALA A 34 -3.75 -0.28 0.96
C ALA A 34 -2.27 0.01 1.19
N LEU A 35 -1.37 -0.82 0.63
CA LEU A 35 0.07 -0.59 0.71
C LEU A 35 0.52 0.64 -0.08
N ILE A 36 -0.04 0.89 -1.27
CA ILE A 36 0.22 2.12 -2.03
C ILE A 36 -0.20 3.34 -1.21
N GLY A 37 -1.42 3.33 -0.65
CA GLY A 37 -1.94 4.39 0.21
C GLY A 37 -1.06 4.62 1.44
N TYR A 38 -0.62 3.55 2.10
CA TYR A 38 0.34 3.61 3.19
C TYR A 38 1.67 4.23 2.77
N ARG A 39 2.27 3.83 1.64
CA ARG A 39 3.59 4.36 1.21
C ARG A 39 3.54 5.87 0.96
N LEU A 40 2.42 6.36 0.41
CA LEU A 40 2.17 7.78 0.25
C LEU A 40 1.98 8.48 1.62
N ALA A 41 1.14 7.93 2.48
CA ALA A 41 0.85 8.50 3.80
C ALA A 41 2.10 8.50 4.72
N HIS A 42 2.93 7.47 4.63
CA HIS A 42 4.21 7.37 5.33
C HIS A 42 5.20 8.42 4.86
N GLY A 43 5.25 8.69 3.54
CA GLY A 43 6.04 9.80 2.99
C GLY A 43 5.60 11.15 3.56
N LEU A 44 4.29 11.43 3.57
CA LEU A 44 3.74 12.64 4.17
C LEU A 44 4.06 12.76 5.67
N TRP A 45 4.01 11.64 6.39
CA TRP A 45 4.34 11.59 7.80
C TRP A 45 5.82 11.94 8.07
N GLY A 46 6.74 11.39 7.28
CA GLY A 46 8.17 11.70 7.36
C GLY A 46 8.49 13.16 7.03
N LEU A 47 7.68 13.79 6.18
CA LEU A 47 7.79 15.21 5.85
C LEU A 47 7.13 16.15 6.89
N GLY A 48 6.55 15.61 7.96
CA GLY A 48 5.92 16.39 9.03
C GLY A 48 4.44 16.76 8.78
N PHE A 49 3.87 16.42 7.63
CA PHE A 49 2.46 16.65 7.30
C PHE A 49 1.53 15.61 7.97
N LYS A 50 1.53 15.56 9.30
CA LYS A 50 0.87 14.51 10.09
C LYS A 50 -0.64 14.43 9.88
N PHE A 51 -1.32 15.58 9.78
CA PHE A 51 -2.75 15.61 9.53
C PHE A 51 -3.09 15.03 8.14
N LEU A 52 -2.40 15.48 7.09
CA LEU A 52 -2.60 14.97 5.73
C LEU A 52 -2.26 13.49 5.62
N ALA A 53 -1.18 13.04 6.26
CA ALA A 53 -0.83 11.63 6.34
C ALA A 53 -1.96 10.79 6.97
N ARG A 54 -2.63 11.32 8.01
CA ARG A 54 -3.77 10.64 8.64
C ARG A 54 -5.03 10.69 7.82
N ALA A 55 -5.35 11.82 7.20
CA ALA A 55 -6.47 11.93 6.29
C ALA A 55 -6.34 10.94 5.13
N LEU A 56 -5.14 10.84 4.54
CA LEU A 56 -4.86 9.89 3.47
C LEU A 56 -4.94 8.42 3.95
N SER A 57 -4.43 8.12 5.14
CA SER A 57 -4.53 6.78 5.75
C SER A 57 -5.99 6.37 5.95
N GLN A 58 -6.86 7.28 6.44
CA GLN A 58 -8.29 6.99 6.60
C GLN A 58 -9.02 6.88 5.26
N PHE A 59 -8.62 7.67 4.26
CA PHE A 59 -9.16 7.53 2.90
C PHE A 59 -8.80 6.18 2.27
N ALA A 60 -7.55 5.72 2.42
CA ALA A 60 -7.13 4.41 1.97
C ALA A 60 -7.92 3.29 2.68
N ARG A 61 -8.14 3.41 4.00
CA ARG A 61 -9.02 2.50 4.76
C ARG A 61 -10.44 2.50 4.23
N TRP A 62 -11.00 3.67 3.88
CA TRP A 62 -12.36 3.76 3.37
C TRP A 62 -12.55 3.00 2.05
N ILE A 63 -11.57 3.06 1.16
CA ILE A 63 -11.63 2.38 -0.15
C ILE A 63 -11.34 0.88 -0.02
N THR A 64 -10.39 0.49 0.85
CA THR A 64 -9.84 -0.88 0.88
C THR A 64 -10.32 -1.73 2.05
N GLY A 65 -10.92 -1.11 3.07
CA GLY A 65 -11.23 -1.74 4.35
C GLY A 65 -10.01 -1.95 5.27
N ILE A 66 -8.78 -1.70 4.79
CA ILE A 66 -7.54 -1.99 5.51
C ILE A 66 -6.98 -0.70 6.10
N GLU A 67 -6.81 -0.66 7.41
CA GLU A 67 -6.21 0.47 8.10
C GLU A 67 -4.72 0.25 8.32
N ILE A 68 -3.91 1.14 7.74
CA ILE A 68 -2.46 1.17 7.99
C ILE A 68 -2.08 2.57 8.48
N HIS A 69 -1.58 2.62 9.69
CA HIS A 69 -1.14 3.86 10.32
C HIS A 69 0.12 4.41 9.63
N PRO A 70 0.20 5.70 9.29
CA PRO A 70 1.31 6.24 8.49
C PRO A 70 2.67 6.21 9.22
N ALA A 71 2.70 6.21 10.55
CA ALA A 71 3.93 6.01 11.32
C ALA A 71 4.44 4.56 11.38
N ALA A 72 3.70 3.58 10.86
CA ALA A 72 4.18 2.20 10.79
C ALA A 72 5.46 2.13 9.95
N LYS A 73 6.29 1.11 10.21
CA LYS A 73 7.55 0.87 9.50
C LYS A 73 7.47 -0.43 8.71
N ILE A 74 6.85 -0.36 7.54
CA ILE A 74 6.76 -1.49 6.60
C ILE A 74 7.86 -1.38 5.56
N GLY A 75 8.66 -2.45 5.46
CA GLY A 75 9.80 -2.55 4.56
C GLY A 75 9.45 -2.88 3.11
N HIS A 76 10.40 -3.54 2.46
CA HIS A 76 10.29 -4.02 1.08
C HIS A 76 9.59 -5.38 1.01
N ARG A 77 9.09 -5.73 -0.18
CA ARG A 77 8.55 -7.07 -0.48
C ARG A 77 7.47 -7.51 0.51
N PHE A 78 6.51 -6.63 0.79
CA PHE A 78 5.45 -6.90 1.74
C PHE A 78 4.13 -7.07 0.99
N PHE A 79 3.49 -8.21 1.18
CA PHE A 79 2.12 -8.54 0.82
C PHE A 79 1.68 -9.75 1.65
#